data_AF-A0A7J4SKL3-F1
#
_entry.id   AF-A0A7J4SKL3-F1
#
_cell.length_a   1.000
_cell.length_b   1.000
_cell.length_c   1.000
_cell.angle_alpha   90.00
_cell.angle_beta   90.00
_cell.angle_gamma   90.00
#
_symmetry.space_group_name_H-M   'P 1'
#
loop_
_entity.id
_entity.type
_entity.pdbx_description
1 polymer ?
#
loop_
_entity_poly.entity_id
_entity_poly.type
_entity_poly.pdbx_seq_one_letter_code
_entity_poly.pdbx_strand_id
1 'polypeptide(L)'
;LIGGSTEVPKLHKLLGPHRMITKRHTQRLVKWLEEEKWINKQFNHIPFSDAKVFKLKQDRVGFGRLSLALWPLRSSISSWRRANPKGNWENALEEILSNSKIPAYQIKKSINDVFERLNILTSGHDNCPIPSTKEELIIWWKTPPP
;
A
#
# COMPACT_ATOMS: atom_id res chain seq x y z
N LEU A 1 -10.95 -20.93 5.51
CA LEU A 1 -9.92 -20.11 4.82
C LEU A 1 -9.02 -19.52 5.88
N ILE A 2 -7.72 -19.78 5.82
CA ILE A 2 -6.73 -19.14 6.70
C ILE A 2 -6.80 -17.63 6.47
N GLY A 3 -6.84 -16.82 7.54
CA GLY A 3 -6.92 -15.36 7.44
C GLY A 3 -5.84 -14.78 6.51
N GLY A 4 -6.25 -13.93 5.56
CA GLY A 4 -5.36 -13.28 4.60
C GLY A 4 -4.95 -14.12 3.38
N SER A 5 -5.59 -15.26 3.14
CA SER A 5 -5.33 -16.12 1.97
C SER A 5 -6.51 -16.09 0.97
N THR A 6 -6.22 -16.19 -0.33
CA THR A 6 -7.25 -16.16 -1.40
C THR A 6 -6.87 -17.00 -2.60
N GLU A 7 -7.87 -17.44 -3.37
CA GLU A 7 -7.69 -18.16 -4.63
C GLU A 7 -7.95 -17.23 -5.82
N VAL A 8 -7.41 -17.57 -7.00
CA VAL A 8 -7.60 -16.77 -8.23
C VAL A 8 -9.07 -16.51 -8.57
N PRO A 9 -10.00 -17.49 -8.51
CA PRO A 9 -11.42 -17.24 -8.81
C PRO A 9 -12.06 -16.26 -7.82
N LYS A 10 -11.71 -16.36 -6.53
CA LYS A 10 -12.22 -15.45 -5.50
C LYS A 10 -11.64 -14.04 -5.67
N LEU A 11 -10.34 -13.93 -5.90
CA LEU A 11 -9.67 -12.66 -6.19
C LEU A 11 -10.29 -11.99 -7.42
N HIS A 12 -10.51 -12.75 -8.49
CA HIS A 12 -11.13 -12.24 -9.71
C HIS A 12 -12.54 -11.66 -9.46
N LYS A 13 -13.37 -12.33 -8.63
CA LYS A 13 -14.69 -11.81 -8.22
C LYS A 13 -14.59 -10.51 -7.42
N LEU A 14 -13.54 -10.34 -6.61
CA LEU A 14 -13.33 -9.17 -5.77
C LEU A 14 -12.79 -7.95 -6.54
N LEU A 15 -12.08 -8.16 -7.65
CA LEU A 15 -11.47 -7.10 -8.46
C LEU A 15 -12.48 -6.22 -9.23
N GLY A 16 -13.78 -6.51 -9.14
CA GLY A 16 -14.84 -5.70 -9.72
C GLY A 16 -15.63 -6.42 -10.81
N PRO A 17 -16.55 -5.72 -11.49
CA PRO A 17 -17.50 -6.35 -12.40
C PRO A 17 -16.76 -7.13 -13.50
N HIS A 18 -17.24 -8.35 -13.75
CA HIS A 18 -16.63 -9.40 -14.58
C HIS A 18 -16.21 -8.95 -16.00
N ARG A 19 -16.67 -7.77 -16.45
CA ARG A 19 -16.47 -7.23 -17.79
C ARG A 19 -15.21 -6.35 -17.97
N MET A 20 -14.53 -5.95 -16.89
CA MET A 20 -13.31 -5.12 -16.99
C MET A 20 -12.00 -5.87 -16.81
N ILE A 21 -12.00 -6.97 -16.05
CA ILE A 21 -10.80 -7.74 -15.73
C ILE A 21 -11.06 -9.19 -16.09
N THR A 22 -10.26 -9.76 -17.00
CA THR A 22 -10.41 -11.18 -17.35
C THR A 22 -9.78 -12.09 -16.30
N LYS A 23 -10.23 -13.35 -16.24
CA LYS A 23 -9.55 -14.40 -15.44
C LYS A 23 -8.06 -14.50 -15.80
N ARG A 24 -7.72 -14.38 -17.10
CA ARG A 24 -6.33 -14.36 -17.58
C ARG A 24 -5.54 -13.17 -17.02
N HIS A 25 -6.14 -11.97 -16.96
CA HIS A 25 -5.50 -10.81 -16.34
C HIS A 25 -5.21 -11.05 -14.86
N THR A 26 -6.18 -11.59 -14.12
CA THR A 26 -6.00 -11.94 -12.70
C THR A 26 -4.87 -12.96 -12.52
N GLN A 27 -4.79 -13.99 -13.38
CA GLN A 27 -3.70 -14.97 -13.34
C GLN A 27 -2.33 -14.33 -13.63
N ARG A 28 -2.24 -13.41 -14.60
CA ARG A 28 -0.99 -12.69 -14.89
C ARG A 28 -0.55 -11.82 -13.72
N LEU A 29 -1.50 -11.13 -13.07
CA LEU A 29 -1.24 -10.33 -11.87
C LEU A 29 -0.71 -11.20 -10.72
N VAL A 30 -1.35 -12.34 -10.47
CA VAL A 30 -0.90 -13.28 -9.42
C VAL A 30 0.48 -13.84 -9.74
N LYS A 31 0.74 -14.21 -11.00
CA LYS A 31 2.06 -14.67 -11.43
C LYS A 31 3.14 -13.60 -11.23
N TRP A 32 2.86 -12.36 -11.62
CA TRP A 32 3.78 -11.24 -11.40
C TRP A 32 4.06 -10.99 -9.91
N LEU A 33 3.03 -11.04 -9.05
CA LEU A 33 3.21 -10.92 -7.60
C LEU A 33 4.03 -12.08 -7.00
N GLU A 34 3.92 -13.29 -7.56
CA GLU A 34 4.73 -14.44 -7.17
C GLU A 34 6.21 -14.24 -7.58
N GLU A 35 6.46 -13.81 -8.82
CA GLU A 35 7.80 -13.49 -9.35
C GLU A 35 8.50 -12.37 -8.57
N GLU A 36 7.76 -11.30 -8.24
CA GLU A 36 8.24 -10.18 -7.41
C GLU A 36 8.31 -10.52 -5.92
N LYS A 37 8.03 -11.78 -5.55
CA LYS A 37 8.12 -12.28 -4.18
C LYS A 37 7.17 -11.54 -3.22
N TRP A 38 6.03 -11.05 -3.69
CA TRP A 38 4.99 -10.40 -2.86
C TRP A 38 4.09 -11.40 -2.13
N ILE A 39 3.81 -12.52 -2.77
CA ILE A 39 2.89 -13.55 -2.26
C ILE A 39 3.59 -14.89 -2.09
N ASN A 40 3.10 -15.70 -1.16
CA ASN A 40 3.44 -17.11 -1.02
C ASN A 40 2.29 -17.96 -1.56
N LYS A 41 2.65 -18.97 -2.34
CA LYS A 41 1.74 -20.01 -2.78
C LYS A 41 1.66 -21.10 -1.70
N GLN A 42 0.45 -21.41 -1.28
CA GLN A 42 0.14 -22.45 -0.32
C GLN A 42 -0.74 -23.50 -0.98
N PHE A 43 -0.45 -24.77 -0.72
CA PHE A 43 -1.34 -25.87 -1.06
C PHE A 43 -2.22 -26.13 0.16
N ASN A 44 -3.54 -26.05 -0.03
CA ASN A 44 -4.46 -26.52 1.00
C ASN A 44 -4.49 -28.05 0.94
N HIS A 45 -4.11 -28.73 2.02
CA HIS A 45 -4.33 -30.18 2.16
C HIS A 45 -5.78 -30.51 2.52
N ILE A 46 -6.74 -29.82 1.89
CA ILE A 46 -8.16 -30.12 2.08
C ILE A 46 -8.52 -31.18 1.03
N PRO A 47 -9.11 -32.33 1.43
CA PRO A 47 -9.56 -33.33 0.48
C PRO A 47 -10.45 -32.67 -0.59
N PHE A 48 -10.18 -32.96 -1.87
CA PHE A 48 -10.95 -32.47 -3.03
C PHE A 48 -10.84 -30.98 -3.38
N SER A 49 -9.91 -30.23 -2.76
CA SER A 49 -9.60 -28.85 -3.13
C SER A 49 -8.19 -28.70 -3.69
N ASP A 50 -8.04 -28.88 -5.01
CA ASP A 50 -6.76 -28.64 -5.72
C ASP A 50 -6.48 -27.15 -5.97
N ALA A 51 -7.24 -26.25 -5.34
CA ALA A 51 -7.10 -24.82 -5.56
C ALA A 51 -5.84 -24.29 -4.86
N LYS A 52 -4.90 -23.79 -5.67
CA LYS A 52 -3.74 -23.04 -5.18
C LYS A 52 -4.23 -21.78 -4.46
N VAL A 53 -3.85 -21.64 -3.20
CA VAL A 53 -4.17 -20.46 -2.39
C VAL A 53 -2.94 -19.57 -2.31
N PHE A 54 -3.15 -18.27 -2.35
CA PHE A 54 -2.10 -17.25 -2.30
C PHE A 54 -2.27 -16.39 -1.07
N LYS A 55 -1.18 -16.14 -0.35
CA LYS A 55 -1.14 -15.29 0.85
C LYS A 55 -0.09 -14.20 0.67
N LEU A 56 -0.42 -12.96 1.01
CA LEU A 56 0.57 -11.88 1.04
C LEU A 56 1.64 -12.18 2.09
N LYS A 57 2.92 -12.00 1.74
CA LYS A 57 3.99 -12.18 2.73
C LYS A 57 3.95 -11.11 3.80
N GLN A 58 4.33 -11.46 5.03
CA GLN A 58 4.23 -10.56 6.18
C GLN A 58 5.10 -9.31 6.01
N ASP A 59 6.32 -9.45 5.49
CA ASP A 59 7.25 -8.37 5.16
C ASP A 59 6.69 -7.37 4.12
N ARG A 60 5.72 -7.81 3.31
CA ARG A 60 5.09 -6.98 2.27
C ARG A 60 3.78 -6.33 2.71
N VAL A 61 3.16 -6.82 3.79
CA VAL A 61 1.91 -6.24 4.34
C VAL A 61 2.14 -4.79 4.75
N GLY A 62 3.21 -4.52 5.51
CA GLY A 62 3.54 -3.16 5.99
C GLY A 62 3.74 -2.19 4.83
N PHE A 63 4.57 -2.56 3.85
CA PHE A 63 4.80 -1.76 2.65
C PHE A 63 3.53 -1.51 1.83
N GLY A 64 2.67 -2.54 1.71
CA GLY A 64 1.38 -2.41 1.02
C GLY A 64 0.43 -1.42 1.70
N ARG A 65 0.32 -1.47 3.03
CA ARG A 65 -0.49 -0.53 3.82
C ARG A 65 0.06 0.90 3.69
N LEU A 66 1.36 1.08 3.84
CA LEU A 66 2.03 2.37 3.67
C LEU A 66 1.78 2.97 2.27
N SER A 67 1.93 2.14 1.23
CA SER A 67 1.70 2.55 -0.17
C SER A 67 0.25 2.96 -0.42
N LEU A 68 -0.71 2.29 0.23
CA LEU A 68 -2.13 2.64 0.15
C LEU A 68 -2.42 3.94 0.91
N ALA A 69 -1.89 4.11 2.11
CA ALA A 69 -2.06 5.34 2.88
C ALA A 69 -1.52 6.56 2.12
N LEU A 70 -0.30 6.44 1.57
CA LEU A 70 0.41 7.53 0.89
C LEU A 70 0.11 7.67 -0.60
N TRP A 71 -0.83 6.90 -1.13
CA TRP A 71 -1.19 6.97 -2.55
C TRP A 71 -1.51 8.39 -3.05
N PRO A 72 -2.21 9.28 -2.30
CA PRO A 72 -2.45 10.65 -2.73
C PRO A 72 -1.18 11.45 -3.00
N LEU A 73 -0.08 11.11 -2.32
CA LEU A 73 1.23 11.75 -2.45
C LEU A 73 2.19 11.00 -3.37
N ARG A 74 1.76 9.90 -4.01
CA ARG A 74 2.63 9.02 -4.83
C ARG A 74 3.40 9.78 -5.91
N SER A 75 2.75 10.69 -6.62
CA SER A 75 3.38 11.49 -7.69
C SER A 75 4.43 12.45 -7.15
N SER A 76 4.16 13.08 -6.01
CA SER A 76 5.07 13.96 -5.31
C SER A 76 6.30 13.20 -4.78
N ILE A 77 6.09 12.04 -4.16
CA ILE A 77 7.16 11.15 -3.68
C ILE A 77 8.05 10.68 -4.84
N SER A 78 7.44 10.24 -5.94
CA SER A 78 8.19 9.81 -7.14
C SER A 78 8.99 10.95 -7.77
N SER A 79 8.41 12.15 -7.82
CA SER A 79 9.08 13.33 -8.35
C SER A 79 10.22 13.79 -7.44
N TRP A 80 10.01 13.78 -6.13
CA TRP A 80 11.04 14.04 -5.14
C TRP A 80 12.21 13.06 -5.26
N ARG A 81 11.94 11.75 -5.38
CA ARG A 81 12.98 10.73 -5.52
C ARG A 81 13.84 10.92 -6.78
N ARG A 82 13.22 11.33 -7.89
CA ARG A 82 13.95 11.64 -9.14
C ARG A 82 14.83 12.89 -9.00
N ALA A 83 14.35 13.91 -8.30
CA ALA A 83 15.10 15.13 -8.03
C ALA A 83 16.22 14.93 -6.99
N ASN A 84 16.03 13.99 -6.06
CA ASN A 84 16.94 13.71 -4.95
C ASN A 84 17.40 12.24 -4.93
N PRO A 85 18.21 11.77 -5.91
CA PRO A 85 18.66 10.37 -5.96
C PRO A 85 19.45 9.91 -4.73
N LYS A 86 20.16 10.84 -4.08
CA LYS A 86 20.96 10.63 -2.87
C LYS A 86 20.28 11.16 -1.60
N GLY A 87 19.06 11.70 -1.70
CA GLY A 87 18.34 12.25 -0.55
C GLY A 87 17.90 11.16 0.43
N ASN A 88 17.84 11.50 1.72
CA ASN A 88 17.34 10.61 2.77
C ASN A 88 15.81 10.54 2.72
N TRP A 89 15.26 9.33 2.67
CA TRP A 89 13.81 9.09 2.66
C TRP A 89 13.09 9.68 3.87
N GLU A 90 13.74 9.73 5.04
CA GLU A 90 13.16 10.28 6.28
C GLU A 90 12.76 11.76 6.10
N ASN A 91 13.49 12.51 5.29
CA ASN A 91 13.22 13.94 5.05
C ASN A 91 12.28 14.17 3.86
N ALA A 92 12.00 13.13 3.07
CA ALA A 92 11.25 13.26 1.83
C ALA A 92 9.88 13.90 2.02
N LEU A 93 9.12 13.44 3.03
CA LEU A 93 7.77 13.95 3.26
C LEU A 93 7.77 15.41 3.69
N GLU A 94 8.67 15.80 4.58
CA GLU A 94 8.82 17.19 5.02
C GLU A 94 9.17 18.13 3.86
N GLU A 95 10.13 17.73 3.02
CA GLU A 95 10.54 18.48 1.83
C GLU A 95 9.41 18.59 0.79
N ILE A 96 8.63 17.52 0.60
CA ILE A 96 7.48 17.53 -0.30
C ILE A 96 6.41 18.49 0.20
N LEU A 97 6.08 18.45 1.49
CA LEU A 97 4.99 19.25 2.07
C LEU A 97 5.38 20.72 2.27
N SER A 98 6.67 21.05 2.18
CA SER A 98 7.21 22.42 2.22
C SER A 98 7.51 22.98 0.83
N ASN A 99 7.29 22.20 -0.23
CA ASN A 99 7.58 22.60 -1.60
C ASN A 99 6.56 23.64 -2.12
N SER A 100 7.02 24.89 -2.30
CA SER A 100 6.20 26.00 -2.79
C SER A 100 5.70 25.84 -4.23
N LYS A 101 6.24 24.88 -5.00
CA LYS A 101 5.79 24.60 -6.37
C LYS A 101 4.44 23.87 -6.43
N ILE A 102 4.02 23.26 -5.32
CA ILE A 102 2.72 22.57 -5.27
C ILE A 102 1.70 23.53 -4.64
N PRO A 103 0.57 23.82 -5.31
CA PRO A 103 -0.45 24.69 -4.75
C PRO A 103 -0.92 24.23 -3.37
N ALA A 104 -1.03 25.18 -2.42
CA ALA A 104 -1.36 24.87 -1.03
C ALA A 104 -2.68 24.09 -0.88
N TYR A 105 -3.69 24.39 -1.70
CA TYR A 105 -4.96 23.66 -1.68
C TYR A 105 -4.80 22.19 -2.07
N GLN A 106 -3.88 21.89 -3.00
CA GLN A 106 -3.65 20.53 -3.48
C GLN A 106 -2.88 19.71 -2.44
N ILE A 107 -1.91 20.32 -1.76
CA ILE A 107 -1.23 19.70 -0.62
C ILE A 107 -2.23 19.42 0.50
N LYS A 108 -3.03 20.41 0.89
CA LYS A 108 -4.04 20.25 1.95
C LYS A 108 -5.02 19.11 1.64
N LYS A 109 -5.52 19.05 0.40
CA LYS A 109 -6.37 17.94 -0.05
C LYS A 109 -5.65 16.60 0.06
N SER A 110 -4.41 16.52 -0.42
CA SER A 110 -3.65 15.26 -0.42
C SER A 110 -3.35 14.78 1.01
N ILE A 111 -3.06 15.69 1.94
CA ILE A 111 -2.87 15.39 3.36
C ILE A 111 -4.19 14.84 3.96
N ASN A 112 -5.32 15.52 3.71
CA ASN A 112 -6.62 15.05 4.19
C ASN A 112 -6.96 13.66 3.64
N ASP A 113 -6.72 13.41 2.35
CA ASP A 113 -6.93 12.10 1.74
C ASP A 113 -6.03 11.02 2.38
N VAL A 114 -4.81 11.37 2.83
CA VAL A 114 -3.93 10.46 3.59
C VAL A 114 -4.52 10.16 4.97
N PHE A 115 -5.05 11.15 5.68
CA PHE A 115 -5.69 10.96 6.99
C PHE A 115 -6.91 10.04 6.89
N GLU A 116 -7.79 10.27 5.92
CA GLU A 116 -8.95 9.40 5.68
C GLU A 116 -8.53 7.95 5.38
N ARG A 117 -7.44 7.76 4.63
CA ARG A 117 -6.90 6.42 4.38
C ARG A 117 -6.32 5.78 5.63
N LEU A 118 -5.61 6.53 6.46
CA LEU A 118 -5.07 6.04 7.74
C LEU A 118 -6.19 5.71 8.74
N ASN A 119 -7.32 6.44 8.73
CA ASN A 119 -8.52 6.08 9.50
C ASN A 119 -9.05 4.69 9.15
N ILE A 120 -8.95 4.29 7.88
CA ILE A 120 -9.37 2.96 7.41
C ILE A 120 -8.29 1.90 7.68
N LEU A 121 -7.02 2.26 7.50
CA LEU A 121 -5.89 1.31 7.51
C LEU A 121 -5.18 1.18 8.86
N THR A 122 -5.46 2.07 9.80
CA THR A 122 -4.72 2.36 11.05
C THR A 122 -3.35 3.03 10.83
N SER A 123 -2.72 3.50 11.91
CA SER A 123 -1.40 4.16 11.90
C SER A 123 -0.25 3.20 11.57
N GLY A 124 -0.43 1.89 11.79
CA GLY A 124 0.61 0.88 11.57
C GLY A 124 1.68 0.79 12.66
N HIS A 125 1.56 1.58 13.74
CA HIS A 125 2.41 1.48 14.93
C HIS A 125 1.54 1.15 16.16
N ASP A 126 2.08 0.32 17.06
CA ASP A 126 1.37 -0.05 18.29
C ASP A 126 1.17 1.18 19.18
N ASN A 127 -0.07 1.39 19.63
CA ASN A 127 -0.48 2.51 20.49
C ASN A 127 -0.19 3.92 19.92
N CYS A 128 0.03 4.04 18.61
CA CYS A 128 0.22 5.35 17.96
C CYS A 128 -1.10 5.83 17.35
N PRO A 129 -1.62 7.01 17.74
CA PRO A 129 -2.80 7.57 17.10
C PRO A 129 -2.51 7.91 15.63
N ILE A 130 -3.59 8.04 14.85
CA ILE A 130 -3.49 8.50 13.47
C ILE A 130 -3.15 9.99 13.49
N PRO A 131 -2.18 10.45 12.67
CA PRO A 131 -1.86 11.87 12.58
C PRO A 131 -3.07 12.68 12.13
N SER A 132 -3.27 13.82 12.77
CA SER A 132 -4.35 14.78 12.53
C SER A 132 -3.86 16.12 11.98
N THR A 133 -2.56 16.36 12.10
CA THR A 133 -1.88 17.58 11.63
C THR A 133 -0.75 17.26 10.65
N LYS A 134 -0.33 18.27 9.88
CA LYS A 134 0.80 18.13 8.93
C LYS A 134 2.07 17.71 9.68
N GLU A 135 2.30 18.31 10.84
CA GLU A 135 3.46 18.10 11.69
C GLU A 135 3.46 16.68 12.26
N GLU A 136 2.32 16.20 12.76
CA GLU A 136 2.16 14.80 13.20
C GLU A 136 2.39 13.81 12.07
N LEU A 137 1.96 14.12 10.85
CA LEU A 137 2.18 13.25 9.69
C LEU A 137 3.67 13.12 9.34
N ILE A 138 4.44 14.20 9.48
CA ILE A 138 5.88 14.19 9.27
C ILE A 138 6.56 13.34 10.35
N ILE A 139 6.16 13.49 11.61
CA ILE A 139 6.69 12.69 12.73
C ILE A 139 6.36 11.21 12.51
N TRP A 140 5.11 10.89 12.14
CA TRP A 140 4.67 9.54 11.81
C TRP A 140 5.54 8.91 10.71
N TRP A 141 5.83 9.65 9.63
CA TRP A 141 6.71 9.17 8.55
C TRP A 141 8.15 8.90 8.98
N LYS A 142 8.69 9.72 9.89
CA LYS A 142 10.05 9.56 10.41
C LYS A 142 10.14 8.48 11.49
N THR A 143 9.01 8.02 12.03
CA THR A 143 8.99 7.00 13.08
C THR A 143 9.33 5.65 12.46
N PRO A 144 10.38 4.95 12.93
CA PRO A 144 10.71 3.63 12.41
C PRO A 144 9.59 2.64 12.73
N PRO A 145 9.35 1.65 11.84
CA PRO A 145 8.39 0.58 12.14
C PRO A 145 8.81 -0.20 13.40
N PRO A 146 7.85 -0.76 14.15
CA PRO A 146 8.11 -1.59 15.33
C PRO A 146 8.89 -2.87 15.01
#